data_AF-A0A814V229-F1
#
_entry.id   AF-A0A814V229-F1
#
_cell.length_a   1.000
_cell.length_b   1.000
_cell.length_c   1.000
_cell.angle_alpha   90.00
_cell.angle_beta   90.00
_cell.angle_gamma   90.00
#
_symmetry.space_group_name_H-M   'P 1'
#
loop_
_entity.id
_entity.type
_entity.pdbx_description
1 polymer ?
#
loop_
_entity_poly.entity_id
_entity_poly.type
_entity_poly.pdbx_seq_one_letter_code
_entity_poly.pdbx_strand_id
1 'polypeptide(L)'
;MFIFVLIILLIIDSIQLVTAQDCGPNEIKVDCASSSSCQPSCRKPNGVLCPRICDLNSCVCKDGFVRDDEHDLECIEQTQCNTDNTRLSSQCGLNEVAIDCAPLQTCQPSCDNPDGTICPRICRNVTKAPMCSENEEYSNCTNPCQPSCEEPNREPCETLRCSEGCVCSQDYLRTTNDMSSPCIKCTN
;
A
#
# COMPACT_ATOMS: atom_id res chain seq x y z
N MET A 1 -8.71 -11.16 66.81
CA MET A 1 -8.61 -12.34 65.94
C MET A 1 -9.44 -12.19 64.67
N PHE A 2 -10.75 -11.87 64.77
CA PHE A 2 -11.63 -11.63 63.61
C PHE A 2 -11.15 -10.53 62.65
N ILE A 3 -10.64 -9.42 63.19
CA ILE A 3 -10.15 -8.28 62.38
C ILE A 3 -8.94 -8.69 61.52
N PHE A 4 -8.05 -9.52 62.05
CA PHE A 4 -6.90 -10.04 61.29
C PHE A 4 -7.33 -10.96 60.14
N VAL A 5 -8.38 -11.78 60.35
CA VAL A 5 -8.93 -12.65 59.31
C VAL A 5 -9.57 -11.84 58.19
N LEU A 6 -10.30 -10.77 58.52
CA LEU A 6 -10.88 -9.86 57.53
C LEU A 6 -9.81 -9.11 56.72
N ILE A 7 -8.73 -8.66 57.38
CA ILE A 7 -7.61 -8.02 56.69
C ILE A 7 -6.92 -9.01 55.74
N ILE A 8 -6.71 -10.26 56.14
CA ILE A 8 -6.13 -11.28 55.27
C ILE A 8 -7.02 -11.55 54.05
N LEU A 9 -8.35 -11.67 54.22
CA LEU A 9 -9.29 -11.86 53.10
C LEU A 9 -9.27 -10.68 52.11
N LEU A 10 -9.20 -9.44 52.59
CA LEU A 10 -9.08 -8.25 51.74
C LEU A 10 -7.75 -8.19 50.96
N ILE A 11 -6.66 -8.73 51.52
CA ILE A 11 -5.35 -8.78 50.84
C ILE A 11 -5.36 -9.85 49.74
N ILE A 12 -6.10 -10.95 49.91
CA ILE A 12 -6.17 -12.03 48.90
C ILE A 12 -6.99 -11.59 47.67
N ASP A 13 -8.04 -10.78 47.84
CA ASP A 13 -8.80 -10.15 46.73
C ASP A 13 -7.97 -9.14 45.90
N SER A 14 -6.85 -8.67 46.45
CA SER A 14 -5.95 -7.70 45.81
C SER A 14 -4.85 -8.36 44.97
N ILE A 15 -4.70 -9.69 45.02
CA ILE A 15 -3.77 -10.42 44.17
C ILE A 15 -4.46 -10.64 42.82
N GLN A 16 -4.49 -9.59 42.00
CA GLN A 16 -4.84 -9.70 40.60
C GLN A 16 -3.89 -10.73 39.98
N LEU A 17 -4.45 -11.86 39.57
CA LEU A 17 -3.79 -12.89 38.79
C LEU A 17 -3.18 -12.19 37.57
N VAL A 18 -1.87 -11.98 37.57
CA VAL A 18 -1.12 -11.58 36.38
C VAL A 18 -1.21 -12.78 35.45
N THR A 19 -2.33 -12.88 34.73
CA THR A 19 -2.48 -13.84 33.65
C THR A 19 -1.38 -13.48 32.67
N ALA A 20 -0.49 -14.43 32.39
CA ALA A 20 0.41 -14.31 31.26
C ALA A 20 -0.43 -13.83 30.08
N GLN A 21 -0.03 -12.73 29.45
CA GLN A 21 -0.74 -12.25 28.26
C GLN A 21 -0.60 -13.35 27.22
N ASP A 22 -1.65 -14.16 27.14
CA ASP A 22 -1.79 -15.19 26.13
C ASP A 22 -2.09 -14.47 24.83
N CYS A 23 -1.41 -14.91 23.78
CA CYS A 23 -1.63 -14.36 22.46
C CYS A 23 -3.03 -14.72 21.96
N GLY A 24 -3.54 -13.91 21.03
CA GLY A 24 -4.84 -14.11 20.43
C GLY A 24 -4.92 -15.39 19.57
N PRO A 25 -6.11 -15.65 19.02
CA PRO A 25 -6.28 -16.74 18.05
C PRO A 25 -5.28 -16.59 16.89
N ASN A 26 -4.73 -17.72 16.44
CA ASN A 26 -3.74 -17.81 15.36
C ASN A 26 -2.45 -17.01 15.59
N GLU A 27 -2.16 -16.64 16.83
CA GLU A 27 -0.88 -16.08 17.23
C GLU A 27 -0.04 -17.09 18.02
N ILE A 28 1.27 -16.89 18.03
CA ILE A 28 2.22 -17.57 18.89
C ILE A 28 3.04 -16.54 19.65
N LYS A 29 3.31 -16.83 20.92
CA LYS A 29 4.22 -16.01 21.73
C LYS A 29 5.66 -16.37 21.39
N VAL A 30 6.46 -15.37 21.07
CA VAL A 30 7.89 -15.54 20.82
C VAL A 30 8.68 -14.58 21.69
N ASP A 31 9.87 -15.01 22.11
CA ASP A 31 10.74 -14.19 22.94
C ASP A 31 11.30 -13.00 22.18
N CYS A 32 11.37 -13.10 20.85
CA CYS A 32 11.92 -12.08 19.97
C CYS A 32 11.16 -12.05 18.64
N ALA A 33 10.50 -10.94 18.35
CA ALA A 33 9.88 -10.70 17.04
C ALA A 33 10.37 -9.39 16.43
N SER A 34 10.31 -9.29 15.11
CA SER A 34 10.27 -7.97 14.46
C SER A 34 8.96 -7.28 14.79
N SER A 35 8.96 -5.94 14.78
CA SER A 35 7.78 -5.15 15.08
C SER A 35 6.58 -5.55 14.23
N SER A 36 5.37 -5.40 14.78
CA SER A 36 4.11 -5.81 14.11
C SER A 36 3.95 -5.19 12.72
N SER A 37 4.49 -3.99 12.49
CA SER A 37 4.53 -3.31 11.19
C SER A 37 5.36 -4.00 10.10
N CYS A 38 6.21 -4.95 10.50
CA CYS A 38 7.10 -5.73 9.64
C CYS A 38 6.55 -7.11 9.31
N GLN A 39 5.60 -7.59 10.12
CA GLN A 39 5.00 -8.90 9.96
C GLN A 39 4.04 -8.92 8.77
N PRO A 40 3.74 -10.10 8.23
CA PRO A 40 2.68 -10.28 7.24
C PRO A 40 1.35 -9.68 7.69
N SER A 41 0.74 -8.86 6.83
CA SER A 41 -0.57 -8.26 7.06
C SER A 41 -1.44 -8.39 5.80
N CYS A 42 -2.75 -8.14 5.93
CA CYS A 42 -3.65 -8.18 4.79
C CYS A 42 -3.23 -7.24 3.65
N ARG A 43 -2.63 -6.08 3.97
CA ARG A 43 -2.06 -5.13 2.98
C ARG A 43 -0.69 -5.54 2.47
N LYS A 44 0.08 -6.32 3.24
CA LYS A 44 1.45 -6.73 2.94
C LYS A 44 1.64 -8.22 3.27
N PRO A 45 1.20 -9.14 2.39
CA PRO A 45 1.14 -10.57 2.68
C PRO A 45 2.52 -11.20 2.95
N ASN A 46 3.59 -10.61 2.42
CA ASN A 46 4.95 -11.11 2.58
C ASN A 46 5.75 -10.36 3.68
N GLY A 47 5.10 -9.48 4.44
CA GLY A 47 5.78 -8.58 5.38
C GLY A 47 6.72 -7.60 4.68
N VAL A 48 7.58 -6.93 5.45
CA VAL A 48 8.64 -6.06 4.91
C VAL A 48 9.97 -6.30 5.62
N LEU A 49 11.07 -6.03 4.92
CA LEU A 49 12.41 -6.05 5.51
C LEU A 49 12.50 -5.00 6.62
N CYS A 50 12.90 -5.44 7.81
CA CYS A 50 13.05 -4.55 8.96
C CYS A 50 14.45 -4.60 9.56
N PRO A 51 14.86 -3.51 10.24
CA PRO A 51 16.04 -3.51 11.08
C PRO A 51 15.97 -4.67 12.09
N ARG A 52 17.12 -5.22 12.49
CA ARG A 52 17.20 -6.29 13.50
C ARG A 52 16.96 -5.74 14.91
N ILE A 53 15.79 -5.16 15.12
CA ILE A 53 15.29 -4.70 16.41
C ILE A 53 14.30 -5.77 16.88
N CYS A 54 14.49 -6.20 18.12
CA CYS A 54 13.79 -7.32 18.71
C CYS A 54 12.79 -6.83 19.74
N ASP A 55 11.50 -7.02 19.46
CA ASP A 55 10.43 -6.77 20.41
C ASP A 55 10.25 -8.02 21.27
N LEU A 56 10.60 -7.88 22.56
CA LEU A 56 10.62 -9.00 23.50
C LEU A 56 9.21 -9.45 23.88
N ASN A 57 9.01 -10.76 24.02
CA ASN A 57 7.74 -11.38 24.44
C ASN A 57 6.53 -10.99 23.56
N SER A 58 6.74 -10.91 22.25
CA SER A 58 5.74 -10.48 21.28
C SER A 58 4.84 -11.62 20.81
N CYS A 59 3.61 -11.28 20.42
CA CYS A 59 2.70 -12.18 19.72
C CYS A 59 2.86 -12.00 18.21
N VAL A 60 3.08 -13.10 17.49
CA VAL A 60 3.24 -13.10 16.02
C VAL A 60 2.23 -14.04 15.40
N CYS A 61 1.74 -13.72 14.21
CA CYS A 61 0.85 -14.62 13.47
C CYS A 61 1.57 -15.94 13.17
N LYS A 62 0.85 -17.06 13.28
CA LYS A 62 1.33 -18.37 12.82
C LYS A 62 1.60 -18.33 11.30
N ASP A 63 2.46 -19.23 10.84
CA ASP A 63 2.71 -19.38 9.40
C ASP A 63 1.39 -19.60 8.63
N GLY A 64 1.22 -18.86 7.54
CA GLY A 64 0.01 -18.88 6.70
C GLY A 64 -1.10 -17.92 7.16
N PHE A 65 -0.95 -17.28 8.32
CA PHE A 65 -1.85 -16.24 8.79
C PHE A 65 -1.22 -14.86 8.65
N VAL A 66 -2.05 -13.86 8.39
CA VAL A 66 -1.66 -12.46 8.28
C VAL A 66 -2.48 -11.62 9.24
N ARG A 67 -1.89 -10.55 9.75
CA ARG A 67 -2.58 -9.65 10.67
C ARG A 67 -3.59 -8.78 9.92
N ASP A 68 -4.82 -8.70 10.43
CA ASP A 68 -5.80 -7.77 9.90
C ASP A 68 -5.39 -6.33 10.22
N ASP A 69 -5.38 -5.49 9.19
CA ASP A 69 -5.07 -4.06 9.28
C ASP A 69 -6.31 -3.23 9.65
N GLU A 70 -7.51 -3.84 9.67
CA GLU A 70 -8.79 -3.13 9.74
C GLU A 70 -9.79 -3.73 10.74
N HIS A 71 -9.35 -3.82 12.01
CA HIS A 71 -10.09 -3.99 13.29
C HIS A 71 -9.65 -5.25 14.05
N ASP A 72 -9.55 -5.13 15.38
CA ASP A 72 -9.14 -6.15 16.36
C ASP A 72 -7.72 -6.76 16.26
N LEU A 73 -6.97 -6.46 15.18
CA LEU A 73 -5.58 -6.90 14.95
C LEU A 73 -5.43 -8.43 14.98
N GLU A 74 -6.51 -9.18 14.69
CA GLU A 74 -6.49 -10.64 14.71
C GLU A 74 -5.68 -11.21 13.53
N CYS A 75 -5.11 -12.40 13.72
CA CYS A 75 -4.42 -13.13 12.66
C CYS A 75 -5.42 -14.03 11.92
N ILE A 76 -5.64 -13.72 10.64
CA ILE A 76 -6.62 -14.39 9.77
C ILE A 76 -5.92 -15.00 8.56
N GLU A 77 -6.58 -15.89 7.83
CA GLU A 77 -6.05 -16.39 6.56
C GLU A 77 -6.02 -15.26 5.51
N GLN A 78 -5.04 -15.28 4.61
CA GLN A 78 -4.94 -14.29 3.54
C GLN A 78 -6.20 -14.20 2.66
N THR A 79 -6.94 -15.31 2.55
CA THR A 79 -8.23 -15.42 1.83
C THR A 79 -9.39 -14.75 2.55
N GLN A 80 -9.27 -14.55 3.87
CA GLN A 80 -10.25 -13.89 4.73
C GLN A 80 -10.00 -12.39 4.84
N CYS A 81 -8.83 -11.91 4.42
CA CYS A 81 -8.61 -10.50 4.21
C CYS A 81 -9.72 -9.98 3.31
N ASN A 82 -10.38 -8.91 3.74
CA ASN A 82 -11.38 -8.25 2.92
C ASN A 82 -10.66 -7.61 1.72
N THR A 83 -10.46 -8.40 0.66
CA THR A 83 -9.84 -7.95 -0.60
C THR A 83 -10.75 -6.97 -1.33
N ASP A 84 -11.99 -6.86 -0.89
CA ASP A 84 -12.92 -5.91 -1.42
C ASP A 84 -12.63 -4.56 -0.75
N ASN A 85 -12.18 -3.62 -1.59
CA ASN A 85 -12.76 -2.30 -1.89
C ASN A 85 -14.01 -1.79 -1.09
N THR A 86 -14.63 -2.60 -0.24
CA THR A 86 -15.81 -2.31 0.57
C THR A 86 -15.66 -1.16 1.56
N ARG A 87 -14.43 -0.70 1.88
CA ARG A 87 -14.22 0.54 2.65
C ARG A 87 -13.75 1.75 1.86
N LEU A 88 -13.30 1.56 0.63
CA LEU A 88 -13.15 2.67 -0.31
C LEU A 88 -14.53 3.05 -0.89
N SER A 89 -15.42 2.07 -1.04
CA SER A 89 -16.82 2.28 -1.46
C SER A 89 -17.67 3.05 -0.45
N SER A 90 -17.33 3.02 0.85
CA SER A 90 -18.04 3.85 1.85
C SER A 90 -17.74 5.36 1.74
N GLN A 91 -16.79 5.74 0.87
CA GLN A 91 -16.45 7.13 0.56
C GLN A 91 -16.74 7.52 -0.90
N CYS A 92 -17.30 6.59 -1.69
CA CYS A 92 -17.66 6.83 -3.08
C CYS A 92 -19.16 7.19 -3.17
N GLY A 93 -19.48 8.28 -3.86
CA GLY A 93 -20.82 8.66 -4.26
C GLY A 93 -21.42 7.74 -5.33
N LEU A 94 -22.68 7.99 -5.72
CA LEU A 94 -23.35 7.24 -6.77
C LEU A 94 -22.56 7.33 -8.10
N ASN A 95 -22.25 6.18 -8.70
CA ASN A 95 -21.43 6.04 -9.92
C ASN A 95 -19.95 6.42 -9.76
N GLU A 96 -19.44 6.53 -8.54
CA GLU A 96 -18.01 6.68 -8.30
C GLU A 96 -17.32 5.33 -8.17
N VAL A 97 -16.15 5.21 -8.79
CA VAL A 97 -15.30 4.03 -8.71
C VAL A 97 -14.08 4.34 -7.88
N ALA A 98 -13.78 3.49 -6.90
CA ALA A 98 -12.54 3.57 -6.16
C ALA A 98 -11.37 3.21 -7.07
N ILE A 99 -10.42 4.12 -7.21
CA ILE A 99 -9.19 3.94 -7.98
C ILE A 99 -7.98 4.02 -7.04
N ASP A 100 -6.98 3.16 -7.27
CA ASP A 100 -5.77 3.08 -6.44
C ASP A 100 -4.91 4.36 -6.50
N CYS A 101 -5.03 5.08 -7.61
CA CYS A 101 -4.34 6.34 -7.90
C CYS A 101 -5.34 7.33 -8.47
N ALA A 102 -5.58 8.44 -7.78
CA ALA A 102 -6.43 9.52 -8.26
C ALA A 102 -5.58 10.78 -8.50
N PRO A 103 -5.92 11.60 -9.51
CA PRO A 103 -5.48 12.98 -9.50
C PRO A 103 -6.14 13.69 -8.30
N LEU A 104 -5.55 14.80 -7.83
CA LEU A 104 -6.19 15.62 -6.79
C LEU A 104 -7.65 15.92 -7.19
N GLN A 105 -8.56 16.00 -6.21
CA GLN A 105 -9.99 16.20 -6.46
C GLN A 105 -10.27 17.45 -7.31
N THR A 106 -9.45 18.50 -7.17
CA THR A 106 -9.49 19.73 -7.97
C THR A 106 -9.17 19.54 -9.45
N CYS A 107 -8.59 18.40 -9.82
CA CYS A 107 -8.12 18.10 -11.17
C CYS A 107 -9.05 17.12 -11.90
N GLN A 108 -10.04 16.55 -11.21
CA GLN A 108 -11.04 15.68 -11.84
C GLN A 108 -11.91 16.50 -12.82
N PRO A 109 -12.39 15.88 -13.91
CA PRO A 109 -13.37 16.49 -14.80
C PRO A 109 -14.58 17.02 -14.03
N SER A 110 -15.09 18.18 -14.43
CA SER A 110 -16.27 18.81 -13.85
C SER A 110 -17.17 19.41 -14.92
N CYS A 111 -18.36 19.89 -14.54
CA CYS A 111 -19.25 20.59 -15.47
C CYS A 111 -18.65 21.90 -16.01
N ASP A 112 -17.74 22.52 -15.26
CA ASP A 112 -17.06 23.76 -15.65
C ASP A 112 -15.77 23.49 -16.44
N ASN A 113 -15.19 22.29 -16.30
CA ASN A 113 -14.02 21.85 -17.04
C ASN A 113 -14.11 20.35 -17.38
N PRO A 114 -14.73 20.00 -18.53
CA PRO A 114 -15.00 18.61 -18.90
C PRO A 114 -13.72 17.80 -19.20
N ASP A 115 -12.61 18.46 -19.54
CA ASP A 115 -11.33 17.79 -19.81
C ASP A 115 -10.49 17.59 -18.53
N GLY A 116 -10.88 18.20 -17.41
CA GLY A 116 -10.12 18.18 -16.16
C GLY A 116 -8.81 18.99 -16.26
N THR A 117 -7.96 18.86 -15.26
CA THR A 117 -6.65 19.55 -15.25
C THR A 117 -5.54 18.50 -15.15
N ILE A 118 -4.48 18.68 -15.94
CA ILE A 118 -3.32 17.78 -15.90
C ILE A 118 -2.62 17.97 -14.55
N CYS A 119 -2.68 16.94 -13.72
CA CYS A 119 -2.07 16.91 -12.40
C CYS A 119 -1.37 15.57 -12.16
N PRO A 120 -0.30 15.55 -11.35
CA PRO A 120 0.31 14.31 -10.89
C PRO A 120 -0.71 13.43 -10.15
N ARG A 121 -0.69 12.12 -10.41
CA ARG A 121 -1.50 11.17 -9.64
C ARG A 121 -0.83 10.86 -8.31
N ILE A 122 -1.63 10.91 -7.24
CA ILE A 122 -1.17 10.57 -5.89
C ILE A 122 -1.73 9.17 -5.57
N CYS A 123 -0.84 8.20 -5.45
CA CYS A 123 -1.19 6.82 -5.13
C CYS A 123 -1.05 6.58 -3.61
N ARG A 124 -2.03 5.88 -3.01
CA ARG A 124 -2.02 5.58 -1.56
C ARG A 124 -0.97 4.54 -1.16
N ASN A 125 -0.44 3.78 -2.13
CA ASN A 125 0.53 2.71 -1.90
C ASN A 125 1.58 2.70 -3.02
N VAL A 126 2.82 3.07 -2.70
CA VAL A 126 3.93 3.25 -3.67
C VAL A 126 4.57 1.90 -4.09
N THR A 127 4.14 0.78 -3.50
CA THR A 127 4.71 -0.55 -3.76
C THR A 127 4.06 -1.29 -4.93
N LYS A 128 2.94 -0.78 -5.45
CA LYS A 128 2.37 -1.22 -6.72
C LYS A 128 3.00 -0.33 -7.79
N ALA A 129 3.68 -0.91 -8.77
CA ALA A 129 4.25 -0.16 -9.88
C ALA A 129 3.21 0.88 -10.37
N PRO A 130 3.61 2.15 -10.60
CA PRO A 130 2.67 3.16 -11.05
C PRO A 130 1.92 2.62 -12.26
N MET A 131 0.59 2.63 -12.19
CA MET A 131 -0.22 2.15 -13.31
C MET A 131 0.02 3.10 -14.48
N CYS A 132 0.72 2.58 -15.48
CA CYS A 132 1.00 3.28 -16.72
C CYS A 132 -0.27 3.38 -17.57
N SER A 133 -0.30 4.37 -18.47
CA SER A 133 -1.44 4.59 -19.35
C SER A 133 -1.52 3.49 -20.41
N GLU A 134 -2.56 3.51 -21.24
CA GLU A 134 -2.67 2.57 -22.35
C GLU A 134 -1.44 2.67 -23.26
N ASN A 135 -0.89 1.51 -23.64
CA ASN A 135 0.34 1.38 -24.44
C ASN A 135 1.60 1.94 -23.77
N GLU A 136 1.63 1.96 -22.44
CA GLU A 136 2.81 2.24 -21.64
C GLU A 136 3.17 1.08 -20.71
N GLU A 137 4.47 0.86 -20.52
CA GLU A 137 5.05 -0.10 -19.60
C GLU A 137 5.85 0.62 -18.52
N TYR A 138 5.80 0.09 -17.30
CA TYR A 138 6.62 0.63 -16.22
C TYR A 138 8.09 0.24 -16.41
N SER A 139 8.97 1.23 -16.26
CA SER A 139 10.42 1.04 -16.21
C SER A 139 11.00 1.65 -14.93
N ASN A 140 11.96 0.95 -14.33
CA ASN A 140 12.76 1.50 -13.23
C ASN A 140 13.84 2.48 -13.71
N CYS A 141 14.04 2.59 -15.02
CA CYS A 141 14.90 3.60 -15.64
C CYS A 141 14.24 4.08 -16.94
N THR A 142 13.62 5.25 -16.87
CA THR A 142 13.07 5.96 -18.01
C THR A 142 14.07 7.01 -18.50
N ASN A 143 14.21 7.12 -19.82
CA ASN A 143 14.92 8.23 -20.44
C ASN A 143 13.99 9.44 -20.58
N PRO A 144 14.36 10.64 -20.11
CA PRO A 144 13.53 11.84 -20.27
C PRO A 144 13.34 12.30 -21.73
N CYS A 145 14.25 11.93 -22.64
CA CYS A 145 14.11 12.16 -24.08
C CYS A 145 13.53 10.91 -24.75
N GLN A 146 12.23 10.65 -24.56
CA GLN A 146 11.57 9.58 -25.30
C GLN A 146 11.21 10.03 -26.73
N PRO A 147 11.29 9.12 -27.72
CA PRO A 147 10.85 9.44 -29.08
C PRO A 147 9.34 9.71 -29.14
N SER A 148 8.95 10.55 -30.10
CA SER A 148 7.57 10.99 -30.32
C SER A 148 7.19 10.91 -31.79
N CYS A 149 5.91 11.07 -32.13
CA CYS A 149 5.50 11.18 -33.53
C CYS A 149 6.01 12.47 -34.20
N GLU A 150 6.29 13.52 -33.42
CA GLU A 150 6.93 14.75 -33.92
C GLU A 150 8.42 14.53 -34.20
N GLU A 151 9.06 13.68 -33.41
CA GLU A 151 10.49 13.35 -33.53
C GLU A 151 10.74 11.84 -33.26
N PRO A 152 10.49 10.97 -34.26
CA PRO A 152 10.58 9.52 -34.06
C PRO A 152 12.00 9.01 -33.79
N ASN A 153 13.00 9.74 -34.30
CA ASN A 153 14.42 9.41 -34.15
C ASN A 153 15.11 10.31 -33.11
N ARG A 154 14.39 10.68 -32.04
CA ARG A 154 14.94 11.54 -30.99
C ARG A 154 16.04 10.80 -30.25
N GLU A 155 17.22 11.43 -30.19
CA GLU A 155 18.36 10.88 -29.48
C GLU A 155 18.12 10.88 -27.95
N PRO A 156 18.59 9.84 -27.25
CA PRO A 156 18.68 9.83 -25.79
C PRO A 156 19.33 11.08 -25.22
N CYS A 157 18.73 11.67 -24.18
CA CYS A 157 19.35 12.76 -23.44
C CYS A 157 20.71 12.30 -22.87
N GLU A 158 21.81 13.03 -23.14
CA GLU A 158 23.17 12.66 -22.71
C GLU A 158 23.35 12.58 -21.18
N THR A 159 22.56 13.35 -20.41
CA THR A 159 22.55 13.27 -18.96
C THR A 159 21.51 12.24 -18.52
N LEU A 160 21.86 10.96 -18.61
CA LEU A 160 20.96 9.87 -18.23
C LEU A 160 20.80 9.82 -16.70
N ARG A 161 19.92 10.67 -16.16
CA ARG A 161 19.37 10.46 -14.82
C ARG A 161 18.19 9.52 -14.97
N CYS A 162 18.41 8.23 -14.69
CA CYS A 162 17.33 7.26 -14.58
C CYS A 162 16.33 7.76 -13.54
N SER A 163 15.09 7.97 -13.95
CA SER A 163 13.94 8.09 -13.06
C SER A 163 13.03 6.90 -13.32
N GLU A 164 12.49 6.32 -12.25
CA GLU A 164 11.40 5.36 -12.38
C GLU A 164 10.18 6.04 -13.00
N GLY A 165 9.49 5.37 -13.93
CA GLY A 165 8.34 5.94 -14.62
C GLY A 165 7.78 5.06 -15.74
N CYS A 166 6.86 5.60 -16.52
CA CYS A 166 6.22 4.89 -17.63
C CYS A 166 6.89 5.23 -18.97
N VAL A 167 7.05 4.21 -19.81
CA VAL A 167 7.63 4.31 -21.15
C VAL A 167 6.67 3.73 -22.18
N CYS A 168 6.62 4.26 -23.40
CA CYS A 168 5.77 3.66 -24.44
C CYS A 168 6.18 2.19 -24.69
N SER A 169 5.18 1.32 -24.81
CA SER A 169 5.35 -0.07 -25.23
C SER A 169 5.94 -0.14 -26.64
N GLN A 170 6.43 -1.32 -27.01
CA GLN A 170 7.01 -1.57 -28.32
C GLN A 170 6.08 -1.09 -29.47
N ASP A 171 6.64 -0.33 -30.41
CA ASP A 171 5.97 0.26 -31.58
C ASP A 171 4.99 1.42 -31.31
N TYR A 172 4.94 1.92 -30.07
CA TYR A 172 4.21 3.14 -29.72
C TYR A 172 5.19 4.28 -29.44
N LEU A 173 4.79 5.49 -29.83
CA LEU A 173 5.54 6.71 -29.57
C LEU A 173 4.63 7.73 -28.91
N ARG A 174 5.25 8.65 -28.18
CA ARG A 174 4.53 9.79 -27.60
C ARG A 174 3.91 10.63 -28.72
N THR A 175 2.69 11.10 -28.55
CA THR A 175 2.05 11.95 -29.56
C THR A 175 2.87 13.22 -29.82
N THR A 176 3.45 13.81 -28.77
CA THR A 176 4.30 15.02 -28.85
C THR A 176 5.58 14.82 -28.06
N ASN A 177 6.50 15.78 -28.13
CA ASN A 177 7.72 15.78 -27.34
C ASN A 177 7.54 15.95 -25.81
N ASP A 178 6.30 16.12 -25.33
CA ASP A 178 5.94 16.13 -23.91
C ASP A 178 5.87 14.69 -23.37
N MET A 179 6.59 14.45 -22.27
CA MET A 179 6.67 13.16 -21.58
C MET A 179 5.37 12.75 -20.85
N SER A 180 4.34 13.60 -20.91
CA SER A 180 3.00 13.32 -20.40
C SER A 180 2.02 12.99 -21.53
N SER A 181 2.43 13.12 -22.80
CA SER A 181 1.55 12.87 -23.94
C SER A 181 1.28 11.37 -24.13
N PRO A 182 0.10 10.98 -24.62
CA PRO A 182 -0.28 9.58 -24.81
C PRO A 182 0.67 8.83 -25.76
N CYS A 183 0.81 7.52 -25.55
CA CYS A 183 1.52 6.64 -26.47
C CYS A 183 0.56 6.11 -27.54
N ILE A 184 0.84 6.42 -28.80
CA ILE A 184 0.03 6.02 -29.96
C ILE A 184 0.91 5.37 -31.02
N LYS A 185 0.28 4.65 -31.95
CA LYS A 185 0.94 4.29 -33.21
C LYS A 185 0.92 5.52 -34.12
N CYS A 186 2.08 6.04 -34.46
CA CYS A 186 2.15 7.14 -35.42
C CYS A 186 1.59 6.67 -36.76
N THR A 187 0.71 7.48 -37.34
CA THR A 187 0.28 7.30 -38.72
C THR A 187 1.20 8.11 -39.60
N ASN A 188 1.69 7.49 -40.69
CA ASN A 188 2.48 8.18 -41.72
C ASN A 188 1.64 9.22 -42.46
#